data_AF-A0AAD6TAT3-F1
#
_entry.id   AF-A0AAD6TAT3-F1
#
_cell.length_a   1.000
_cell.length_b   1.000
_cell.length_c   1.000
_cell.angle_alpha   90.00
_cell.angle_beta   90.00
_cell.angle_gamma   90.00
#
_symmetry.space_group_name_H-M   'P 1'
#
loop_
_entity.id
_entity.type
_entity.pdbx_description
1 polymer ?
#
loop_
_entity_poly.entity_id
_entity_poly.type
_entity_poly.pdbx_seq_one_letter_code
_entity_poly.pdbx_strand_id
1 'polypeptide(L)'
;MSLSSLAVFLGLLSYSAAARTLKATTRTPSTQTFFPPNSFQTFEGGVDHPLSRRDDASLADSATAYVQAQLQVNSSAVTFKSGYASDIVQYAYVKQQHNNIPFVNSVANVAFKDGKVVSFGHSFSKPTSIASSTPSISIDAAVAAAEKALNGKYNNIPATLEYLVNSDNTASLVHVVQIRNKQNRVWVEAFVDAHSGQLLSTIDLVADAVYRVLPIYKEDLTEGFETLTDPQDLTASPLGWHNDGTTSFTNTTGNNVVAFYNELESATTNQSAPGLVFNYTQDPDLEPAQGMNIDASVTNVFYIINTIHDVSYRYGFTETAFNFQQTNIQSGGIAGDPVLAFVQLDEGFDNSAFSTPPDGQSGEMALLLWDQTIPMRDSGLENDIVTHENTHGITNRMTGGGTGRCLQIVESGGLGEGWSDTMADWMEQSGPTIVDFYLGTYVDGGVPVRSRPYSTNSTINPYTYSSLLDSGEVHGLGEVWANMLHNVLAALVGAHGFSKTARTDPSGTEGNVVFLHLFIDALALQPCQPDFLQARDAIIQADQNRYAGANKCVLWTAFASRGLGFKAFDYTDDFTVPSGC
;
A
#
# COMPACT_ATOMS: atom_id res chain seq x y z
N MET A 1 33.31 4.53 5.82
CA MET A 1 34.27 4.96 4.78
C MET A 1 35.29 3.85 4.57
N SER A 2 35.19 3.13 3.46
CA SER A 2 36.25 2.26 2.95
C SER A 2 36.24 2.39 1.43
N LEU A 3 37.34 2.87 0.87
CA LEU A 3 37.48 3.27 -0.52
C LEU A 3 37.49 2.04 -1.44
N SER A 4 36.59 2.02 -2.43
CA SER A 4 36.73 1.21 -3.64
C SER A 4 37.87 1.78 -4.49
N SER A 5 38.94 1.00 -4.65
CA SER A 5 40.08 1.30 -5.51
C SER A 5 39.68 1.14 -6.99
N LEU A 6 39.53 2.27 -7.68
CA LEU A 6 39.36 2.33 -9.14
C LEU A 6 40.75 2.27 -9.79
N ALA A 7 41.11 1.14 -10.41
CA ALA A 7 42.30 1.04 -11.25
C ALA A 7 41.90 1.22 -12.72
N VAL A 8 42.26 2.37 -13.29
CA VAL A 8 42.06 2.70 -14.72
C VAL A 8 43.20 2.09 -15.52
N PHE A 9 42.94 1.02 -16.26
CA PHE A 9 43.67 0.63 -17.47
C PHE A 9 42.70 -0.18 -18.36
N LEU A 10 42.31 0.38 -19.52
CA LEU A 10 41.34 -0.13 -20.51
C LEU A 10 39.93 -0.46 -19.97
N GLY A 11 39.02 0.51 -20.02
CA GLY A 11 37.58 0.34 -20.29
C GLY A 11 36.78 -0.77 -19.57
N LEU A 12 37.19 -1.22 -18.37
CA LEU A 12 36.51 -2.25 -17.60
C LEU A 12 35.77 -1.61 -16.42
N LEU A 13 34.45 -1.76 -16.39
CA LEU A 13 33.63 -1.50 -15.22
C LEU A 13 33.24 -2.83 -14.59
N SER A 14 33.47 -2.98 -13.28
CA SER A 14 33.11 -4.18 -12.52
C SER A 14 32.34 -3.79 -11.28
N TYR A 15 31.24 -4.51 -11.03
CA TYR A 15 30.39 -4.36 -9.85
C TYR A 15 30.25 -5.71 -9.16
N SER A 16 30.24 -5.72 -7.83
CA SER A 16 30.03 -6.91 -7.00
C SER A 16 29.05 -6.60 -5.88
N ALA A 17 28.04 -7.44 -5.71
CA ALA A 17 27.09 -7.36 -4.62
C ALA A 17 27.39 -8.44 -3.58
N ALA A 18 27.33 -8.07 -2.30
CA ALA A 18 27.45 -9.01 -1.19
C ALA A 18 26.23 -9.96 -1.12
N ALA A 19 26.39 -11.07 -0.38
CA ALA A 19 25.29 -11.97 -0.06
C ALA A 19 24.19 -11.23 0.72
N ARG A 20 22.93 -11.59 0.49
CA ARG A 20 21.78 -10.96 1.16
C ARG A 20 20.67 -11.96 1.42
N THR A 21 20.00 -11.82 2.55
CA THR A 21 18.75 -12.51 2.85
C THR A 21 17.62 -11.50 2.75
N LEU A 22 16.66 -11.74 1.86
CA LEU A 22 15.47 -10.91 1.74
C LEU A 22 14.36 -11.50 2.61
N LYS A 23 13.58 -10.61 3.24
CA LYS A 23 12.39 -10.99 4.00
C LYS A 23 11.32 -11.55 3.07
N ALA A 24 10.44 -12.37 3.63
CA ALA A 24 9.21 -12.84 3.02
C ALA A 24 8.43 -11.72 2.32
N THR A 25 7.81 -12.04 1.17
CA THR A 25 6.72 -11.22 0.62
C THR A 25 5.47 -11.38 1.50
N THR A 26 4.51 -10.47 1.38
CA THR A 26 3.20 -10.58 2.04
C THR A 26 2.49 -11.90 1.72
N ARG A 27 2.82 -12.52 0.58
CA ARG A 27 2.27 -13.78 0.08
C ARG A 27 2.93 -15.02 0.68
N THR A 28 4.18 -14.92 1.12
CA THR A 28 4.92 -16.02 1.78
C THR A 28 5.55 -15.59 3.11
N PRO A 29 4.77 -15.08 4.08
CA PRO A 29 5.26 -14.38 5.29
C PRO A 29 6.20 -15.22 6.18
N SER A 30 6.21 -16.55 5.99
CA SER A 30 6.97 -17.53 6.76
C SER A 30 8.33 -17.90 6.16
N THR A 31 8.73 -17.36 5.00
CA THR A 31 9.96 -17.76 4.30
C THR A 31 11.01 -16.65 4.21
N GLN A 32 12.27 -17.01 4.02
CA GLN A 32 13.35 -16.07 3.74
C GLN A 32 14.14 -16.59 2.54
N THR A 33 14.56 -15.68 1.65
CA THR A 33 15.27 -16.06 0.43
C THR A 33 16.70 -15.53 0.51
N PHE A 34 17.66 -16.45 0.55
CA PHE A 34 19.08 -16.13 0.51
C PHE A 34 19.57 -16.03 -0.94
N PHE A 35 20.26 -14.95 -1.26
CA PHE A 35 20.94 -14.74 -2.52
C PHE A 35 22.45 -14.71 -2.27
N PRO A 36 23.23 -15.62 -2.89
CA PRO A 36 24.68 -15.60 -2.79
C PRO A 36 25.27 -14.35 -3.46
N PRO A 37 26.55 -14.02 -3.20
CA PRO A 37 27.22 -12.92 -3.86
C PRO A 37 27.16 -13.06 -5.39
N ASN A 38 27.04 -11.93 -6.09
CA ASN A 38 27.05 -11.89 -7.55
C ASN A 38 27.93 -10.76 -8.06
N SER A 39 28.38 -10.90 -9.30
CA SER A 39 29.21 -9.90 -9.98
C SER A 39 28.70 -9.63 -11.40
N PHE A 40 29.00 -8.42 -11.89
CA PHE A 40 28.74 -8.00 -13.26
C PHE A 40 29.91 -7.16 -13.77
N GLN A 41 30.32 -7.43 -15.00
CA GLN A 41 31.46 -6.81 -15.67
C GLN A 41 31.07 -6.40 -17.09
N THR A 42 31.56 -5.24 -17.54
CA THR A 42 31.39 -4.78 -18.92
C THR A 42 32.74 -4.44 -19.54
N PHE A 43 32.89 -4.77 -20.82
CA PHE A 43 34.14 -4.61 -21.56
C PHE A 43 33.94 -3.66 -22.75
N GLU A 44 34.44 -2.44 -22.64
CA GLU A 44 34.39 -1.48 -23.75
C GLU A 44 35.20 -2.01 -24.95
N GLY A 45 34.56 -2.16 -26.11
CA GLY A 45 35.19 -2.74 -27.31
C GLY A 45 35.32 -4.28 -27.33
N GLY A 46 34.90 -4.96 -26.25
CA GLY A 46 34.88 -6.41 -26.12
C GLY A 46 36.26 -7.07 -25.89
N VAL A 47 36.25 -8.20 -25.18
CA VAL A 47 37.44 -9.04 -24.93
C VAL A 47 37.35 -10.39 -25.63
N ASP A 48 38.50 -10.96 -25.98
CA ASP A 48 38.58 -12.29 -26.57
C ASP A 48 38.22 -13.38 -25.54
N HIS A 49 37.58 -14.44 -26.00
CA HIS A 49 37.35 -15.67 -25.23
C HIS A 49 38.42 -16.72 -25.58
N PRO A 50 38.60 -17.78 -24.77
CA PRO A 50 39.66 -18.78 -24.99
C PRO A 50 39.61 -19.49 -26.35
N LEU A 51 38.49 -19.43 -27.05
CA LEU A 51 38.27 -20.05 -28.36
C LEU A 51 38.19 -19.03 -29.52
N SER A 52 38.52 -17.76 -29.32
CA SER A 52 38.36 -16.71 -30.35
C SER A 52 39.20 -16.92 -31.62
N ARG A 53 40.15 -17.86 -31.62
CA ARG A 53 40.95 -18.24 -32.81
C ARG A 53 40.41 -19.45 -33.56
N ARG A 54 39.26 -19.98 -33.15
CA ARG A 54 38.60 -21.14 -33.77
C ARG A 54 37.38 -20.67 -34.55
N ASP A 55 37.41 -20.84 -35.87
CA ASP A 55 36.30 -20.47 -36.75
C ASP A 55 35.08 -21.40 -36.58
N ASP A 56 35.25 -22.56 -35.93
CA ASP A 56 34.23 -23.58 -35.72
C ASP A 56 33.60 -23.59 -34.31
N ALA A 57 34.01 -22.68 -33.41
CA ALA A 57 33.54 -22.69 -32.03
C ALA A 57 32.07 -22.24 -31.93
N SER A 58 31.21 -23.08 -31.36
CA SER A 58 29.81 -22.71 -31.12
C SER A 58 29.69 -21.65 -30.02
N LEU A 59 28.52 -20.98 -29.94
CA LEU A 59 28.20 -20.08 -28.84
C LEU A 59 28.30 -20.80 -27.48
N ALA A 60 27.88 -22.07 -27.43
CA ALA A 60 27.94 -22.88 -26.23
C ALA A 60 29.38 -23.18 -25.80
N ASP A 61 30.25 -23.56 -26.75
CA ASP A 61 31.67 -23.82 -26.48
C ASP A 61 32.38 -22.55 -26.01
N SER A 62 32.15 -21.44 -26.72
CA SER A 62 32.76 -20.14 -26.45
C SER A 62 32.37 -19.59 -25.08
N ALA A 63 31.09 -19.64 -24.73
CA ALA A 63 30.59 -19.21 -23.43
C ALA A 63 31.11 -20.10 -22.29
N THR A 64 31.05 -21.43 -22.47
CA THR A 64 31.51 -22.37 -21.44
C THR A 64 33.00 -22.17 -21.18
N ALA A 65 33.83 -22.11 -22.21
CA ALA A 65 35.27 -21.88 -22.09
C ALA A 65 35.58 -20.55 -21.41
N TYR A 66 34.84 -19.49 -21.74
CA TYR A 66 35.02 -18.18 -21.10
C TYR A 66 34.69 -18.22 -19.60
N VAL A 67 33.55 -18.79 -19.22
CA VAL A 67 33.13 -18.92 -17.82
C VAL A 67 34.14 -19.74 -17.01
N GLN A 68 34.63 -20.86 -17.57
CA GLN A 68 35.65 -21.68 -16.92
C GLN A 68 36.95 -20.90 -16.66
N ALA A 69 37.40 -20.13 -17.64
CA ALA A 69 38.61 -19.32 -17.51
C ALA A 69 38.45 -18.20 -16.49
N GLN A 70 37.34 -17.45 -16.54
CA GLN A 70 37.09 -16.31 -15.65
C GLN A 70 36.89 -16.74 -14.20
N LEU A 71 36.16 -17.84 -13.97
CA LEU A 71 35.83 -18.30 -12.61
C LEU A 71 36.78 -19.38 -12.07
N GLN A 72 37.73 -19.82 -12.88
CA GLN A 72 38.67 -20.90 -12.56
C GLN A 72 37.94 -22.18 -12.12
N VAL A 73 36.94 -22.59 -12.90
CA VAL A 73 36.10 -23.78 -12.63
C VAL A 73 36.29 -24.87 -13.68
N ASN A 74 36.21 -26.13 -13.25
CA ASN A 74 36.35 -27.29 -14.12
C ASN A 74 35.13 -27.46 -15.04
N SER A 75 35.31 -28.16 -16.17
CA SER A 75 34.22 -28.43 -17.13
C SER A 75 33.06 -29.21 -16.52
N SER A 76 33.32 -30.11 -15.57
CA SER A 76 32.28 -30.85 -14.87
C SER A 76 31.43 -29.98 -13.94
N ALA A 77 31.92 -28.80 -13.54
CA ALA A 77 31.25 -27.88 -12.63
C ALA A 77 30.30 -26.90 -13.32
N VAL A 78 30.24 -26.94 -14.66
CA VAL A 78 29.40 -26.05 -15.46
C VAL A 78 28.67 -26.82 -16.55
N THR A 79 27.50 -26.34 -16.93
CA THR A 79 26.79 -26.82 -18.12
C THR A 79 26.20 -25.64 -18.87
N PHE A 80 26.28 -25.69 -20.20
CA PHE A 80 25.53 -24.75 -21.03
C PHE A 80 24.04 -24.99 -20.85
N LYS A 81 23.27 -23.93 -20.56
CA LYS A 81 21.83 -23.98 -20.37
C LYS A 81 21.11 -23.62 -21.66
N SER A 82 21.43 -22.45 -22.21
CA SER A 82 20.77 -21.90 -23.38
C SER A 82 21.55 -20.71 -23.93
N GLY A 83 21.21 -20.31 -25.14
CA GLY A 83 21.67 -19.06 -25.73
C GLY A 83 20.75 -18.64 -26.87
N TYR A 84 20.79 -17.35 -27.21
CA TYR A 84 20.07 -16.79 -28.35
C TYR A 84 20.85 -15.61 -28.93
N ALA A 85 20.44 -15.18 -30.12
CA ALA A 85 21.00 -14.00 -30.78
C ALA A 85 19.90 -12.95 -30.99
N SER A 86 20.22 -11.69 -30.76
CA SER A 86 19.52 -10.55 -31.33
C SER A 86 20.22 -10.11 -32.63
N ASP A 87 19.74 -9.04 -33.24
CA ASP A 87 20.30 -8.50 -34.49
C ASP A 87 21.78 -8.08 -34.39
N ILE A 88 22.28 -7.82 -33.18
CA ILE A 88 23.61 -7.25 -32.95
C ILE A 88 24.41 -7.92 -31.82
N VAL A 89 23.79 -8.76 -30.99
CA VAL A 89 24.43 -9.36 -29.79
C VAL A 89 23.97 -10.81 -29.63
N GLN A 90 24.86 -11.70 -29.20
CA GLN A 90 24.53 -13.06 -28.78
C GLN A 90 24.61 -13.18 -27.26
N TYR A 91 23.71 -13.93 -26.66
CA TYR A 91 23.62 -14.15 -25.23
C TYR A 91 23.73 -15.63 -24.92
N ALA A 92 24.53 -15.97 -23.92
CA ALA A 92 24.72 -17.32 -23.46
C ALA A 92 24.56 -17.41 -21.94
N TYR A 93 23.93 -18.51 -21.51
CA TYR A 93 23.64 -18.81 -20.12
C TYR A 93 24.30 -20.13 -19.75
N VAL A 94 25.20 -20.11 -18.78
CA VAL A 94 25.92 -21.29 -18.27
C VAL A 94 25.53 -21.48 -16.81
N LYS A 95 25.05 -22.67 -16.44
CA LYS A 95 24.70 -23.00 -15.05
C LYS A 95 25.89 -23.61 -14.31
N GLN A 96 26.01 -23.30 -13.02
CA GLN A 96 26.85 -24.06 -12.10
C GLN A 96 26.17 -25.40 -11.78
N GLN A 97 26.95 -26.48 -11.66
CA GLN A 97 26.45 -27.80 -11.27
C GLN A 97 27.46 -28.58 -10.42
N HIS A 98 26.96 -29.57 -9.70
CA HIS A 98 27.74 -30.60 -9.01
C HIS A 98 27.06 -31.96 -9.22
N ASN A 99 27.81 -33.01 -9.58
CA ASN A 99 27.26 -34.33 -9.91
C ASN A 99 26.11 -34.30 -10.94
N ASN A 100 26.20 -33.43 -11.95
CA ASN A 100 25.16 -33.18 -12.96
C ASN A 100 23.82 -32.62 -12.41
N ILE A 101 23.82 -32.13 -11.16
CA ILE A 101 22.69 -31.44 -10.54
C ILE A 101 23.02 -29.94 -10.53
N PRO A 102 22.18 -29.08 -11.14
CA PRO A 102 22.42 -27.65 -11.18
C PRO A 102 22.22 -26.99 -9.81
N PHE A 103 22.87 -25.85 -9.60
CA PHE A 103 22.60 -24.99 -8.45
C PHE A 103 21.45 -24.01 -8.76
N VAL A 104 20.57 -23.80 -7.77
CA VAL A 104 19.50 -22.81 -7.82
C VAL A 104 20.09 -21.42 -8.00
N ASN A 105 19.59 -20.67 -8.99
CA ASN A 105 20.00 -19.30 -9.29
C ASN A 105 21.49 -19.05 -9.53
N SER A 106 22.34 -20.08 -9.65
CA SER A 106 23.76 -19.94 -9.99
C SER A 106 23.98 -20.01 -11.49
N VAL A 107 23.85 -18.85 -12.14
CA VAL A 107 23.93 -18.68 -13.60
C VAL A 107 25.03 -17.69 -13.93
N ALA A 108 25.79 -17.99 -14.97
CA ALA A 108 26.73 -17.11 -15.63
C ALA A 108 26.11 -16.64 -16.97
N ASN A 109 26.02 -15.33 -17.15
CA ASN A 109 25.49 -14.66 -18.33
C ASN A 109 26.66 -14.07 -19.09
N VAL A 110 26.84 -14.46 -20.35
CA VAL A 110 27.91 -13.96 -21.23
C VAL A 110 27.26 -13.35 -22.46
N ALA A 111 27.55 -12.07 -22.74
CA ALA A 111 27.10 -11.40 -23.95
C ALA A 111 28.26 -11.23 -24.93
N PHE A 112 28.00 -11.53 -26.20
CA PHE A 112 28.97 -11.44 -27.29
C PHE A 112 28.51 -10.44 -28.35
N LYS A 113 29.43 -9.59 -28.80
CA LYS A 113 29.25 -8.73 -29.98
C LYS A 113 30.46 -8.91 -30.89
N ASP A 114 30.22 -9.14 -32.17
CA ASP A 114 31.27 -9.34 -33.17
C ASP A 114 32.30 -10.42 -32.77
N GLY A 115 31.83 -11.52 -32.14
CA GLY A 115 32.66 -12.62 -31.66
C GLY A 115 33.43 -12.35 -30.35
N LYS A 116 33.27 -11.17 -29.75
CA LYS A 116 33.95 -10.77 -28.51
C LYS A 116 32.99 -10.66 -27.33
N VAL A 117 33.46 -10.99 -26.13
CA VAL A 117 32.67 -10.84 -24.90
C VAL A 117 32.59 -9.37 -24.53
N VAL A 118 31.38 -8.83 -24.46
CA VAL A 118 31.13 -7.42 -24.12
C VAL A 118 30.57 -7.23 -22.71
N SER A 119 29.99 -8.28 -22.13
CA SER A 119 29.65 -8.31 -20.70
C SER A 119 29.65 -9.72 -20.13
N PHE A 120 29.91 -9.80 -18.84
CA PHE A 120 29.91 -11.03 -18.07
C PHE A 120 29.36 -10.80 -16.68
N GLY A 121 28.33 -11.56 -16.29
CA GLY A 121 27.85 -11.56 -14.91
C GLY A 121 27.62 -12.97 -14.40
N HIS A 122 27.79 -13.19 -13.10
CA HIS A 122 27.53 -14.50 -12.50
C HIS A 122 27.12 -14.43 -11.02
N SER A 123 26.47 -15.49 -10.57
CA SER A 123 26.09 -15.75 -9.17
C SER A 123 26.63 -17.10 -8.65
N PHE A 124 27.69 -17.61 -9.29
CA PHE A 124 28.34 -18.87 -8.88
C PHE A 124 28.91 -18.77 -7.47
N SER A 125 28.74 -19.84 -6.70
CA SER A 125 29.15 -19.92 -5.30
C SER A 125 30.18 -21.02 -5.08
N LYS A 126 30.95 -20.94 -3.99
CA LYS A 126 31.85 -22.02 -3.54
C LYS A 126 31.42 -22.47 -2.15
N PRO A 127 30.40 -23.35 -2.05
CA PRO A 127 29.92 -23.83 -0.77
C PRO A 127 31.02 -24.54 0.02
N THR A 128 31.00 -24.42 1.35
CA THR A 128 31.93 -25.12 2.25
C THR A 128 31.65 -26.61 2.31
N SER A 129 30.40 -27.02 2.09
CA SER A 129 29.96 -28.41 1.97
C SER A 129 28.75 -28.52 1.05
N ILE A 130 28.57 -29.68 0.42
CA ILE A 130 27.47 -29.98 -0.49
C ILE A 130 26.80 -31.28 -0.02
N ALA A 131 25.47 -31.26 0.14
CA ALA A 131 24.68 -32.41 0.54
C ALA A 131 24.75 -33.56 -0.48
N SER A 132 24.42 -34.77 -0.03
CA SER A 132 24.32 -35.96 -0.89
C SER A 132 23.43 -35.68 -2.10
N SER A 133 23.84 -36.14 -3.29
CA SER A 133 23.07 -35.99 -4.54
C SER A 133 21.88 -36.94 -4.66
N THR A 134 21.69 -37.85 -3.69
CA THR A 134 20.61 -38.84 -3.70
C THR A 134 19.53 -38.45 -2.70
N PRO A 135 18.32 -38.04 -3.16
CA PRO A 135 17.21 -37.69 -2.28
C PRO A 135 16.87 -38.82 -1.29
N SER A 136 16.52 -38.46 -0.05
CA SER A 136 15.98 -39.40 0.94
C SER A 136 14.45 -39.35 1.06
N ILE A 137 13.81 -38.36 0.43
CA ILE A 137 12.34 -38.27 0.33
C ILE A 137 11.87 -38.32 -1.14
N SER A 138 10.64 -38.78 -1.34
CA SER A 138 9.99 -38.73 -2.65
C SER A 138 9.57 -37.30 -3.01
N ILE A 139 9.39 -37.07 -4.32
CA ILE A 139 8.86 -35.79 -4.81
C ILE A 139 7.43 -35.53 -4.28
N ASP A 140 6.60 -36.56 -4.16
CA ASP A 140 5.23 -36.41 -3.63
C ASP A 140 5.23 -35.91 -2.17
N ALA A 141 6.20 -36.37 -1.36
CA ALA A 141 6.37 -35.89 0.00
C ALA A 141 6.81 -34.42 0.03
N ALA A 142 7.69 -34.02 -0.88
CA ALA A 142 8.11 -32.62 -1.01
C ALA A 142 6.97 -31.71 -1.48
N VAL A 143 6.17 -32.15 -2.46
CA VAL A 143 4.96 -31.44 -2.91
C VAL A 143 3.98 -31.26 -1.75
N ALA A 144 3.68 -32.32 -1.00
CA ALA A 144 2.77 -32.23 0.14
C ALA A 144 3.27 -31.26 1.23
N ALA A 145 4.59 -31.23 1.48
CA ALA A 145 5.20 -30.28 2.41
C ALA A 145 5.03 -28.83 1.92
N ALA A 146 5.29 -28.57 0.64
CA ALA A 146 5.17 -27.25 0.04
C ALA A 146 3.71 -26.75 -0.01
N GLU A 147 2.75 -27.60 -0.42
CA GLU A 147 1.31 -27.25 -0.43
C GLU A 147 0.82 -26.85 0.97
N LYS A 148 1.23 -27.61 1.99
CA LYS A 148 0.87 -27.35 3.38
C LYS A 148 1.48 -26.04 3.89
N ALA A 149 2.77 -25.81 3.62
CA ALA A 149 3.49 -24.65 4.12
C ALA A 149 3.00 -23.33 3.49
N LEU A 150 2.54 -23.38 2.24
CA LEU A 150 2.21 -22.20 1.44
C LEU A 150 0.72 -22.01 1.19
N ASN A 151 -0.13 -22.88 1.75
CA ASN A 151 -1.58 -22.88 1.55
C ASN A 151 -1.97 -22.76 0.06
N GLY A 152 -1.38 -23.61 -0.77
CA GLY A 152 -1.56 -23.58 -2.23
C GLY A 152 -1.56 -24.97 -2.84
N LYS A 153 -1.60 -25.02 -4.18
CA LYS A 153 -1.63 -26.26 -4.94
C LYS A 153 -0.48 -26.37 -5.93
N TYR A 154 0.07 -27.58 -6.02
CA TYR A 154 1.02 -27.91 -7.08
C TYR A 154 0.37 -27.73 -8.45
N ASN A 155 1.03 -26.99 -9.33
CA ASN A 155 0.46 -26.56 -10.60
C ASN A 155 0.78 -27.52 -11.77
N ASN A 156 1.28 -28.72 -11.49
CA ASN A 156 1.72 -29.73 -12.46
C ASN A 156 2.91 -29.33 -13.35
N ILE A 157 3.63 -28.25 -13.02
CA ILE A 157 4.91 -27.96 -13.67
C ILE A 157 5.96 -28.94 -13.13
N PRO A 158 6.66 -29.71 -13.97
CA PRO A 158 7.59 -30.75 -13.53
C PRO A 158 8.60 -30.22 -12.50
N ALA A 159 8.68 -30.91 -11.38
CA ALA A 159 9.64 -30.58 -10.34
C ALA A 159 11.08 -30.88 -10.79
N THR A 160 12.04 -30.07 -10.35
CA THR A 160 13.46 -30.30 -10.58
C THR A 160 14.17 -30.62 -9.29
N LEU A 161 15.36 -31.22 -9.42
CA LEU A 161 16.28 -31.45 -8.31
C LEU A 161 17.47 -30.51 -8.50
N GLU A 162 17.73 -29.63 -7.54
CA GLU A 162 18.76 -28.59 -7.61
C GLU A 162 19.50 -28.45 -6.27
N TYR A 163 20.68 -27.82 -6.28
CA TYR A 163 21.40 -27.45 -5.06
C TYR A 163 21.12 -26.00 -4.67
N LEU A 164 20.56 -25.76 -3.49
CA LEU A 164 20.35 -24.44 -2.92
C LEU A 164 21.52 -24.08 -2.00
N VAL A 165 22.17 -22.94 -2.22
CA VAL A 165 23.19 -22.42 -1.30
C VAL A 165 22.49 -21.72 -0.13
N ASN A 166 22.86 -22.11 1.09
CA ASN A 166 22.31 -21.59 2.34
C ASN A 166 23.12 -20.38 2.85
N SER A 167 22.56 -19.65 3.81
CA SER A 167 23.19 -18.46 4.40
C SER A 167 24.49 -18.75 5.16
N ASP A 168 24.69 -19.98 5.61
CA ASP A 168 25.92 -20.47 6.24
C ASP A 168 26.98 -20.96 5.22
N ASN A 169 26.73 -20.71 3.92
CA ASN A 169 27.56 -21.14 2.79
C ASN A 169 27.67 -22.66 2.62
N THR A 170 26.73 -23.45 3.16
CA THR A 170 26.53 -24.85 2.78
C THR A 170 25.57 -24.97 1.59
N ALA A 171 25.49 -26.14 0.94
CA ALA A 171 24.51 -26.39 -0.12
C ALA A 171 23.62 -27.59 0.19
N SER A 172 22.31 -27.35 0.27
CA SER A 172 21.27 -28.37 0.43
C SER A 172 20.79 -28.88 -0.92
N LEU A 173 20.54 -30.18 -1.03
CA LEU A 173 19.82 -30.75 -2.17
C LEU A 173 18.33 -30.45 -1.97
N VAL A 174 17.66 -29.87 -2.96
CA VAL A 174 16.25 -29.47 -2.86
C VAL A 174 15.42 -29.99 -4.04
N HIS A 175 14.20 -30.40 -3.76
CA HIS A 175 13.13 -30.50 -4.74
C HIS A 175 12.57 -29.09 -4.97
N VAL A 176 12.59 -28.63 -6.23
CA VAL A 176 12.02 -27.35 -6.65
C VAL A 176 10.63 -27.62 -7.20
N VAL A 177 9.59 -27.15 -6.52
CA VAL A 177 8.19 -27.37 -6.90
C VAL A 177 7.46 -26.04 -7.01
N GLN A 178 6.59 -25.89 -8.01
CA GLN A 178 5.77 -24.68 -8.13
C GLN A 178 4.44 -24.84 -7.42
N ILE A 179 4.19 -23.95 -6.46
CA ILE A 179 2.92 -23.86 -5.73
C ILE A 179 2.18 -22.61 -6.17
N ARG A 180 0.90 -22.78 -6.48
CA ARG A 180 0.01 -21.69 -6.91
C ARG A 180 -1.27 -21.66 -6.07
N ASN A 181 -1.66 -20.47 -5.64
CA ASN A 181 -2.97 -20.16 -5.08
C ASN A 181 -3.51 -18.93 -5.83
N LYS A 182 -4.58 -19.11 -6.61
CA LYS A 182 -5.12 -18.03 -7.45
C LYS A 182 -5.85 -16.97 -6.64
N GLN A 183 -6.56 -17.39 -5.59
CA GLN A 183 -7.33 -16.52 -4.70
C GLN A 183 -6.42 -15.52 -4.00
N ASN A 184 -5.27 -15.99 -3.52
CA ASN A 184 -4.32 -15.16 -2.77
C ASN A 184 -3.14 -14.67 -3.62
N ARG A 185 -3.24 -14.79 -4.95
CA ARG A 185 -2.19 -14.40 -5.92
C ARG A 185 -0.80 -14.99 -5.62
N VAL A 186 -0.73 -16.15 -4.95
CA VAL A 186 0.54 -16.86 -4.72
C VAL A 186 0.92 -17.61 -5.97
N TRP A 187 2.12 -17.39 -6.49
CA TRP A 187 2.75 -18.30 -7.44
C TRP A 187 4.23 -18.31 -7.16
N VAL A 188 4.72 -19.37 -6.52
CA VAL A 188 6.11 -19.43 -6.05
C VAL A 188 6.80 -20.72 -6.50
N GLU A 189 8.12 -20.65 -6.67
CA GLU A 189 8.97 -21.85 -6.58
C GLU A 189 9.31 -22.09 -5.11
N ALA A 190 9.01 -23.29 -4.62
CA ALA A 190 9.30 -23.74 -3.28
C ALA A 190 10.50 -24.69 -3.29
N PHE A 191 11.50 -24.41 -2.46
CA PHE A 191 12.73 -25.19 -2.35
C PHE A 191 12.65 -26.09 -1.11
N VAL A 192 12.25 -27.34 -1.30
CA VAL A 192 12.07 -28.30 -0.21
C VAL A 192 13.29 -29.20 -0.09
N ASP A 193 13.90 -29.26 1.08
CA ASP A 193 15.07 -30.10 1.35
C ASP A 193 14.78 -31.57 1.02
N ALA A 194 15.60 -32.15 0.15
CA ALA A 194 15.42 -33.49 -0.41
C ALA A 194 15.74 -34.62 0.58
N HIS A 195 16.16 -34.30 1.81
CA HIS A 195 16.45 -35.28 2.86
C HIS A 195 15.49 -35.17 4.05
N SER A 196 15.12 -33.96 4.45
CA SER A 196 14.28 -33.68 5.62
C SER A 196 12.82 -33.33 5.29
N GLY A 197 12.54 -32.87 4.06
CA GLY A 197 11.21 -32.39 3.68
C GLY A 197 10.87 -30.98 4.20
N GLN A 198 11.85 -30.27 4.77
CA GLN A 198 11.67 -28.91 5.23
C GLN A 198 11.64 -27.93 4.03
N LEU A 199 10.69 -26.99 4.03
CA LEU A 199 10.73 -25.84 3.12
C LEU A 199 11.86 -24.90 3.55
N LEU A 200 12.90 -24.76 2.72
CA LEU A 200 14.08 -23.95 3.03
C LEU A 200 13.98 -22.52 2.52
N SER A 201 13.34 -22.31 1.37
CA SER A 201 13.28 -21.01 0.69
C SER A 201 12.11 -20.99 -0.29
N THR A 202 11.77 -19.80 -0.78
CA THR A 202 10.85 -19.60 -1.91
C THR A 202 11.37 -18.52 -2.88
N ILE A 203 10.93 -18.57 -4.13
CA ILE A 203 11.01 -17.45 -5.07
C ILE A 203 9.57 -17.12 -5.48
N ASP A 204 9.12 -15.91 -5.20
CA ASP A 204 7.85 -15.41 -5.69
C ASP A 204 7.97 -15.09 -7.19
N LEU A 205 7.05 -15.62 -7.98
CA LEU A 205 6.97 -15.45 -9.42
C LEU A 205 5.93 -14.39 -9.81
N VAL A 206 5.27 -13.78 -8.83
CA VAL A 206 4.28 -12.72 -9.05
C VAL A 206 4.93 -11.36 -8.78
N ALA A 207 4.74 -10.42 -9.70
CA ALA A 207 5.18 -9.03 -9.53
C ALA A 207 4.26 -8.31 -8.54
N ASP A 208 4.86 -7.52 -7.66
CA ASP A 208 4.16 -6.71 -6.66
C ASP A 208 3.86 -5.32 -7.23
N ALA A 209 2.69 -4.76 -6.90
CA ALA A 209 2.42 -3.37 -7.19
C ALA A 209 3.29 -2.49 -6.29
N VAL A 210 3.86 -1.42 -6.84
CA VAL A 210 4.77 -0.53 -6.13
C VAL A 210 4.30 0.90 -6.31
N TYR A 211 4.12 1.62 -5.21
CA TYR A 211 3.66 3.00 -5.22
C TYR A 211 4.67 3.87 -4.48
N ARG A 212 5.15 4.94 -5.11
CA ARG A 212 5.82 6.03 -4.41
C ARG A 212 4.79 7.09 -4.07
N VAL A 213 4.38 7.14 -2.80
CA VAL A 213 3.24 7.92 -2.31
C VAL A 213 3.53 8.49 -0.92
N LEU A 214 2.67 9.36 -0.43
CA LEU A 214 2.64 9.77 0.97
C LEU A 214 1.79 8.73 1.72
N PRO A 215 2.37 7.93 2.63
CA PRO A 215 1.57 7.01 3.44
C PRO A 215 0.41 7.75 4.14
N ILE A 216 -0.70 7.04 4.34
CA ILE A 216 -1.97 7.59 4.86
C ILE A 216 -1.86 8.25 6.24
N TYR A 217 -0.75 8.03 6.96
CA TYR A 217 -0.49 8.61 8.28
C TYR A 217 0.39 9.88 8.24
N LYS A 218 0.73 10.36 7.04
CA LYS A 218 1.44 11.62 6.83
C LYS A 218 0.46 12.64 6.28
N GLU A 219 0.50 13.86 6.79
CA GLU A 219 -0.41 14.95 6.41
C GLU A 219 -0.09 15.41 4.98
N ASP A 220 1.17 15.75 4.71
CA ASP A 220 1.56 16.41 3.46
C ASP A 220 2.93 15.95 2.91
N LEU A 221 3.30 16.51 1.76
CA LEU A 221 4.52 16.14 1.05
C LEU A 221 5.84 16.47 1.78
N THR A 222 5.82 17.39 2.74
CA THR A 222 6.99 17.78 3.54
C THR A 222 7.45 16.67 4.48
N GLU A 223 6.57 15.75 4.84
CA GLU A 223 6.89 14.55 5.62
C GLU A 223 7.53 13.41 4.78
N GLY A 224 7.56 13.59 3.45
CA GLY A 224 8.33 12.79 2.51
C GLY A 224 7.63 11.52 2.02
N PHE A 225 7.81 11.25 0.73
CA PHE A 225 7.29 10.06 0.06
C PHE A 225 7.97 8.77 0.52
N GLU A 226 7.21 7.67 0.53
CA GLU A 226 7.70 6.31 0.76
C GLU A 226 7.35 5.41 -0.43
N THR A 227 8.14 4.36 -0.63
CA THR A 227 7.84 3.33 -1.63
C THR A 227 7.17 2.14 -0.94
N LEU A 228 5.87 1.99 -1.19
CA LEU A 228 5.04 0.91 -0.64
C LEU A 228 4.92 -0.22 -1.66
N THR A 229 4.86 -1.46 -1.17
CA THR A 229 4.75 -2.67 -1.99
C THR A 229 3.50 -3.43 -1.59
N ASP A 230 2.61 -3.69 -2.54
CA ASP A 230 1.29 -4.30 -2.35
C ASP A 230 0.52 -3.74 -1.13
N PRO A 231 0.24 -2.42 -1.08
CA PRO A 231 -0.44 -1.81 0.06
C PRO A 231 -1.91 -2.25 0.23
N GLN A 232 -2.50 -2.89 -0.78
CA GLN A 232 -3.91 -3.30 -0.77
C GLN A 232 -4.24 -4.30 0.35
N ASP A 233 -5.41 -4.12 0.96
CA ASP A 233 -6.03 -5.12 1.81
C ASP A 233 -6.85 -6.10 0.96
N LEU A 234 -6.36 -7.32 0.78
CA LEU A 234 -7.04 -8.33 -0.05
C LEU A 234 -8.36 -8.86 0.54
N THR A 235 -8.74 -8.48 1.76
CA THR A 235 -10.09 -8.77 2.28
C THR A 235 -11.11 -7.75 1.79
N ALA A 236 -10.74 -6.47 1.76
CA ALA A 236 -11.60 -5.38 1.28
C ALA A 236 -11.54 -5.25 -0.25
N SER A 237 -10.36 -5.46 -0.83
CA SER A 237 -10.07 -5.43 -2.26
C SER A 237 -9.56 -6.80 -2.75
N PRO A 238 -10.41 -7.85 -2.88
CA PRO A 238 -9.98 -9.21 -3.23
C PRO A 238 -9.25 -9.35 -4.56
N LEU A 239 -9.45 -8.41 -5.49
CA LEU A 239 -8.79 -8.39 -6.80
C LEU A 239 -7.54 -7.48 -6.82
N GLY A 240 -7.23 -6.83 -5.70
CA GLY A 240 -6.34 -5.68 -5.62
C GLY A 240 -6.98 -4.42 -6.22
N TRP A 241 -6.21 -3.33 -6.29
CA TRP A 241 -6.75 -2.02 -6.68
C TRP A 241 -6.85 -1.78 -8.18
N HIS A 242 -6.24 -2.61 -9.04
CA HIS A 242 -6.18 -2.39 -10.51
C HIS A 242 -7.04 -3.38 -11.30
N ASN A 243 -8.16 -3.82 -10.75
CA ASN A 243 -9.09 -4.71 -11.44
C ASN A 243 -10.52 -4.38 -11.01
N ASP A 244 -11.41 -4.19 -11.98
CA ASP A 244 -12.81 -3.78 -11.74
C ASP A 244 -13.80 -4.96 -11.64
N GLY A 245 -13.29 -6.20 -11.54
CA GLY A 245 -14.09 -7.42 -11.62
C GLY A 245 -14.07 -8.09 -12.99
N THR A 246 -13.81 -7.33 -14.07
CA THR A 246 -13.82 -7.81 -15.45
C THR A 246 -12.47 -7.61 -16.15
N THR A 247 -11.89 -6.43 -15.98
CA THR A 247 -10.71 -5.96 -16.67
C THR A 247 -9.60 -5.70 -15.66
N SER A 248 -8.37 -6.05 -16.03
CA SER A 248 -7.17 -5.63 -15.29
C SER A 248 -6.54 -4.42 -15.96
N PHE A 249 -6.14 -3.46 -15.15
CA PHE A 249 -5.62 -2.17 -15.58
C PHE A 249 -4.14 -2.03 -15.24
N THR A 250 -3.46 -1.12 -15.94
CA THR A 250 -2.05 -0.76 -15.68
C THR A 250 -1.87 0.75 -15.49
N ASN A 251 -2.96 1.42 -15.10
CA ASN A 251 -3.09 2.84 -14.82
C ASN A 251 -3.93 3.02 -13.54
N THR A 252 -4.17 4.25 -13.10
CA THR A 252 -4.97 4.61 -11.90
C THR A 252 -6.47 4.36 -12.07
N THR A 253 -6.84 3.15 -12.48
CA THR A 253 -8.21 2.64 -12.67
C THR A 253 -8.39 1.34 -11.92
N GLY A 254 -9.50 1.20 -11.19
CA GLY A 254 -9.76 0.09 -10.28
C GLY A 254 -11.22 -0.15 -9.96
N ASN A 255 -11.49 -1.10 -9.06
CA ASN A 255 -12.84 -1.36 -8.57
C ASN A 255 -13.37 -0.22 -7.69
N ASN A 256 -12.52 0.35 -6.85
CA ASN A 256 -12.94 1.27 -5.79
C ASN A 256 -12.91 2.73 -6.29
N VAL A 257 -11.97 3.06 -7.18
CA VAL A 257 -11.71 4.41 -7.66
C VAL A 257 -11.12 4.41 -9.07
N VAL A 258 -11.45 5.47 -9.81
CA VAL A 258 -10.72 5.89 -11.01
C VAL A 258 -10.21 7.32 -10.76
N ALA A 259 -8.89 7.51 -10.85
CA ALA A 259 -8.27 8.82 -10.65
C ALA A 259 -7.77 9.40 -11.98
N PHE A 260 -8.21 10.61 -12.28
CA PHE A 260 -7.96 11.36 -13.49
C PHE A 260 -7.14 12.62 -13.18
N TYR A 261 -6.33 13.05 -14.12
CA TYR A 261 -5.81 14.40 -14.19
C TYR A 261 -6.84 15.32 -14.87
N ASN A 262 -7.22 16.40 -14.18
CA ASN A 262 -8.15 17.43 -14.64
C ASN A 262 -9.54 16.85 -15.03
N GLU A 263 -10.36 17.63 -15.73
CA GLU A 263 -11.75 17.31 -16.15
C GLU A 263 -11.86 16.15 -17.16
N LEU A 264 -10.74 15.68 -17.71
CA LEU A 264 -10.76 14.70 -18.80
C LEU A 264 -10.82 13.27 -18.23
N GLU A 265 -11.99 12.64 -18.28
CA GLU A 265 -12.26 11.24 -17.85
C GLU A 265 -11.49 10.14 -18.65
N SER A 266 -10.44 10.51 -19.37
CA SER A 266 -9.48 9.58 -19.99
C SER A 266 -8.03 9.82 -19.54
N ALA A 267 -7.76 10.87 -18.76
CA ALA A 267 -6.43 11.30 -18.35
C ALA A 267 -5.95 10.59 -17.08
N THR A 268 -5.96 9.25 -17.06
CA THR A 268 -5.41 8.45 -15.95
C THR A 268 -3.88 8.35 -16.04
N THR A 269 -3.20 8.23 -14.90
CA THR A 269 -1.75 7.99 -14.85
C THR A 269 -1.43 6.51 -15.09
N ASN A 270 -0.55 6.22 -16.05
CA ASN A 270 -0.08 4.86 -16.34
C ASN A 270 1.00 4.43 -15.34
N GLN A 271 1.31 3.12 -15.27
CA GLN A 271 2.50 2.64 -14.56
C GLN A 271 3.77 3.26 -15.18
N SER A 272 4.71 3.72 -14.34
CA SER A 272 6.01 4.24 -14.76
C SER A 272 6.95 3.12 -15.24
N ALA A 273 6.72 1.88 -14.81
CA ALA A 273 7.38 0.68 -15.33
C ALA A 273 6.44 -0.55 -15.27
N PRO A 274 6.69 -1.60 -16.07
CA PRO A 274 5.86 -2.80 -16.06
C PRO A 274 5.77 -3.46 -14.67
N GLY A 275 4.60 -3.98 -14.34
CA GLY A 275 4.36 -4.68 -13.08
C GLY A 275 3.63 -3.84 -12.02
N LEU A 276 2.83 -2.86 -12.45
CA LEU A 276 2.13 -1.92 -11.56
C LEU A 276 3.10 -1.10 -10.70
N VAL A 277 4.20 -0.66 -11.33
CA VAL A 277 5.15 0.25 -10.68
C VAL A 277 4.74 1.68 -10.99
N PHE A 278 4.27 2.40 -9.98
CA PHE A 278 3.94 3.82 -10.00
C PHE A 278 4.98 4.57 -9.15
N ASN A 279 6.15 4.79 -9.72
CA ASN A 279 7.27 5.46 -9.06
C ASN A 279 7.53 6.83 -9.70
N TYR A 280 6.63 7.77 -9.41
CA TYR A 280 6.73 9.14 -9.86
C TYR A 280 7.44 10.00 -8.81
N THR A 281 8.35 10.87 -9.26
CA THR A 281 9.05 11.80 -8.38
C THR A 281 8.35 13.14 -8.43
N GLN A 282 7.90 13.62 -7.28
CA GLN A 282 7.47 15.00 -7.10
C GLN A 282 8.70 15.90 -6.94
N ASP A 283 8.72 17.00 -7.68
CA ASP A 283 9.73 18.06 -7.63
C ASP A 283 9.08 19.34 -7.06
N PRO A 284 9.43 19.74 -5.83
CA PRO A 284 8.83 20.90 -5.17
C PRO A 284 9.24 22.24 -5.78
N ASP A 285 10.23 22.28 -6.68
CA ASP A 285 10.66 23.51 -7.35
C ASP A 285 9.86 23.77 -8.65
N LEU A 286 8.99 22.83 -9.05
CA LEU A 286 8.13 22.94 -10.24
C LEU A 286 6.66 23.19 -9.85
N GLU A 287 5.91 23.83 -10.76
CA GLU A 287 4.46 23.94 -10.60
C GLU A 287 3.80 22.55 -10.54
N PRO A 288 2.71 22.38 -9.77
CA PRO A 288 2.01 21.09 -9.66
C PRO A 288 1.56 20.50 -10.99
N ALA A 289 1.06 21.35 -11.90
CA ALA A 289 0.59 20.96 -13.23
C ALA A 289 1.72 20.81 -14.25
N GLN A 290 2.89 20.31 -13.84
CA GLN A 290 4.05 20.16 -14.70
C GLN A 290 4.75 18.80 -14.54
N GLY A 291 4.97 18.12 -15.67
CA GLY A 291 5.79 16.92 -15.74
C GLY A 291 5.31 15.80 -14.81
N MET A 292 6.23 15.23 -14.03
CA MET A 292 5.93 14.10 -13.13
C MET A 292 5.15 14.50 -11.87
N ASN A 293 4.98 15.79 -11.58
CA ASN A 293 4.19 16.24 -10.43
C ASN A 293 2.72 15.84 -10.59
N ILE A 294 2.19 15.90 -11.81
CA ILE A 294 0.84 15.42 -12.15
C ILE A 294 0.69 13.94 -11.80
N ASP A 295 1.59 13.10 -12.33
CA ASP A 295 1.52 11.65 -12.12
C ASP A 295 1.74 11.26 -10.66
N ALA A 296 2.61 11.98 -9.93
CA ALA A 296 2.82 11.78 -8.51
C ALA A 296 1.54 12.08 -7.70
N SER A 297 0.85 13.17 -8.02
CA SER A 297 -0.40 13.57 -7.36
C SER A 297 -1.55 12.59 -7.66
N VAL A 298 -1.80 12.28 -8.94
CA VAL A 298 -2.85 11.31 -9.34
C VAL A 298 -2.59 9.93 -8.72
N THR A 299 -1.33 9.50 -8.66
CA THR A 299 -0.95 8.25 -7.99
C THR A 299 -1.21 8.30 -6.47
N ASN A 300 -0.91 9.43 -5.82
CA ASN A 300 -1.15 9.61 -4.39
C ASN A 300 -2.64 9.55 -4.08
N VAL A 301 -3.48 10.31 -4.79
CA VAL A 301 -4.95 10.30 -4.61
C VAL A 301 -5.54 8.91 -4.84
N PHE A 302 -5.08 8.19 -5.88
CA PHE A 302 -5.49 6.81 -6.13
C PHE A 302 -5.14 5.89 -4.94
N TYR A 303 -3.94 6.04 -4.37
CA TYR A 303 -3.52 5.28 -3.17
C TYR A 303 -4.36 5.63 -1.94
N ILE A 304 -4.61 6.91 -1.67
CA ILE A 304 -5.34 7.38 -0.48
C ILE A 304 -6.79 6.88 -0.52
N ILE A 305 -7.52 7.08 -1.63
CA ILE A 305 -8.91 6.66 -1.74
C ILE A 305 -9.06 5.13 -1.62
N ASN A 306 -8.15 4.36 -2.25
CA ASN A 306 -8.17 2.90 -2.06
C ASN A 306 -7.85 2.48 -0.62
N THR A 307 -6.95 3.18 0.06
CA THR A 307 -6.63 2.92 1.46
C THR A 307 -7.84 3.20 2.35
N ILE A 308 -8.52 4.33 2.16
CA ILE A 308 -9.73 4.68 2.91
C ILE A 308 -10.86 3.69 2.64
N HIS A 309 -11.05 3.27 1.38
CA HIS A 309 -11.95 2.17 1.04
C HIS A 309 -11.61 0.92 1.88
N ASP A 310 -10.36 0.48 1.85
CA ASP A 310 -9.95 -0.75 2.53
C ASP A 310 -10.12 -0.65 4.06
N VAL A 311 -9.77 0.49 4.68
CA VAL A 311 -10.00 0.72 6.11
C VAL A 311 -11.50 0.75 6.43
N SER A 312 -12.29 1.59 5.77
CA SER A 312 -13.71 1.73 6.07
C SER A 312 -14.50 0.44 5.82
N TYR A 313 -14.12 -0.35 4.82
CA TYR A 313 -14.66 -1.69 4.57
C TYR A 313 -14.50 -2.62 5.77
N ARG A 314 -13.31 -2.63 6.38
CA ARG A 314 -13.00 -3.42 7.58
C ARG A 314 -13.85 -3.03 8.79
N TYR A 315 -14.29 -1.77 8.85
CA TYR A 315 -15.12 -1.24 9.94
C TYR A 315 -16.64 -1.27 9.64
N GLY A 316 -17.05 -1.62 8.43
CA GLY A 316 -18.46 -1.89 8.10
C GLY A 316 -19.00 -1.19 6.87
N PHE A 317 -18.23 -0.31 6.22
CA PHE A 317 -18.63 0.34 4.95
C PHE A 317 -18.41 -0.61 3.77
N THR A 318 -19.30 -1.59 3.65
CA THR A 318 -19.28 -2.67 2.66
C THR A 318 -20.31 -2.44 1.55
N GLU A 319 -20.40 -3.36 0.59
CA GLU A 319 -21.40 -3.30 -0.50
C GLU A 319 -22.83 -3.20 0.04
N THR A 320 -23.17 -3.97 1.08
CA THR A 320 -24.50 -3.89 1.72
C THR A 320 -24.73 -2.58 2.50
N ALA A 321 -23.66 -1.86 2.81
CA ALA A 321 -23.67 -0.56 3.46
C ALA A 321 -23.33 0.58 2.47
N PHE A 322 -23.58 0.35 1.18
CA PHE A 322 -23.57 1.37 0.13
C PHE A 322 -22.20 1.98 -0.14
N ASN A 323 -21.14 1.16 -0.09
CA ASN A 323 -19.79 1.58 -0.50
C ASN A 323 -19.69 1.87 -2.00
N PHE A 324 -18.55 2.41 -2.42
CA PHE A 324 -18.29 2.79 -3.81
C PHE A 324 -17.48 1.69 -4.51
N GLN A 325 -18.13 0.89 -5.37
CA GLN A 325 -17.46 -0.16 -6.13
C GLN A 325 -18.05 -0.35 -7.54
N GLN A 326 -17.17 -0.46 -8.53
CA GLN A 326 -17.56 -0.79 -9.91
C GLN A 326 -18.23 -2.17 -9.99
N THR A 327 -17.74 -3.14 -9.22
CA THR A 327 -18.31 -4.48 -9.06
C THR A 327 -18.39 -4.87 -7.59
N ASN A 328 -19.57 -5.31 -7.14
CA ASN A 328 -19.80 -5.81 -5.79
C ASN A 328 -19.46 -7.30 -5.70
N ILE A 329 -18.29 -7.62 -5.14
CA ILE A 329 -17.75 -8.98 -5.13
C ILE A 329 -18.45 -9.84 -4.07
N GLN A 330 -18.82 -9.28 -2.92
CA GLN A 330 -19.41 -10.03 -1.80
C GLN A 330 -20.96 -10.07 -1.79
N SER A 331 -21.61 -9.56 -2.85
CA SER A 331 -23.08 -9.46 -3.03
C SER A 331 -23.78 -8.50 -2.05
N GLY A 332 -24.70 -7.67 -2.56
CA GLY A 332 -25.36 -6.59 -1.81
C GLY A 332 -25.16 -5.24 -2.48
N GLY A 333 -25.89 -4.21 -2.04
CA GLY A 333 -25.82 -2.86 -2.63
C GLY A 333 -26.15 -2.80 -4.13
N ILE A 334 -25.87 -1.65 -4.73
CA ILE A 334 -25.94 -1.41 -6.17
C ILE A 334 -24.54 -1.04 -6.67
N ALA A 335 -23.93 -1.92 -7.45
CA ALA A 335 -22.60 -1.69 -8.03
C ALA A 335 -22.63 -0.64 -9.16
N GLY A 336 -21.45 -0.35 -9.71
CA GLY A 336 -21.30 0.57 -10.84
C GLY A 336 -21.03 2.00 -10.40
N ASP A 337 -20.48 2.15 -9.18
CA ASP A 337 -20.28 3.43 -8.53
C ASP A 337 -18.90 3.58 -7.89
N PRO A 338 -17.80 3.30 -8.61
CA PRO A 338 -16.48 3.65 -8.08
C PRO A 338 -16.40 5.16 -7.82
N VAL A 339 -15.53 5.59 -6.92
CA VAL A 339 -15.20 7.01 -6.79
C VAL A 339 -14.53 7.49 -8.09
N LEU A 340 -14.95 8.62 -8.63
CA LEU A 340 -14.27 9.33 -9.71
C LEU A 340 -13.51 10.50 -9.09
N ALA A 341 -12.18 10.47 -9.15
CA ALA A 341 -11.34 11.50 -8.55
C ALA A 341 -10.69 12.34 -9.64
N PHE A 342 -11.01 13.64 -9.67
CA PHE A 342 -10.48 14.63 -10.60
C PHE A 342 -9.41 15.46 -9.90
N VAL A 343 -8.15 15.18 -10.23
CA VAL A 343 -6.97 15.75 -9.56
C VAL A 343 -6.43 16.92 -10.37
N GLN A 344 -6.18 18.06 -9.71
CA GLN A 344 -5.84 19.34 -10.36
C GLN A 344 -6.93 19.80 -11.33
N LEU A 345 -8.19 19.73 -10.89
CA LEU A 345 -9.34 20.16 -11.69
C LEU A 345 -9.30 21.68 -11.94
N ASP A 346 -9.46 22.09 -13.20
CA ASP A 346 -9.41 23.50 -13.63
C ASP A 346 -10.78 24.20 -13.49
N GLU A 347 -11.31 24.23 -12.26
CA GLU A 347 -12.59 24.90 -11.92
C GLU A 347 -12.42 26.07 -10.94
N GLY A 348 -11.18 26.50 -10.72
CA GLY A 348 -10.80 27.54 -9.78
C GLY A 348 -9.57 27.15 -8.98
N PHE A 349 -9.39 27.80 -7.83
CA PHE A 349 -8.31 27.52 -6.89
C PHE A 349 -8.84 27.42 -5.46
N ASP A 350 -7.98 26.93 -4.57
CA ASP A 350 -8.14 26.97 -3.11
C ASP A 350 -9.39 26.26 -2.57
N ASN A 351 -9.77 25.14 -3.19
CA ASN A 351 -10.91 24.37 -2.75
C ASN A 351 -10.79 22.88 -3.07
N SER A 352 -11.66 22.09 -2.48
CA SER A 352 -11.89 20.68 -2.79
C SER A 352 -13.35 20.35 -2.52
N ALA A 353 -13.87 19.29 -3.14
CA ALA A 353 -15.25 18.90 -2.94
C ALA A 353 -15.48 17.42 -3.22
N PHE A 354 -16.51 16.85 -2.59
CA PHE A 354 -17.01 15.53 -2.90
C PHE A 354 -18.53 15.53 -3.10
N SER A 355 -18.97 15.18 -4.30
CA SER A 355 -20.39 14.98 -4.62
C SER A 355 -20.80 13.54 -4.35
N THR A 356 -21.81 13.35 -3.49
CA THR A 356 -22.29 12.01 -3.10
C THR A 356 -23.72 11.74 -3.59
N PRO A 357 -23.90 11.13 -4.78
CA PRO A 357 -25.21 10.65 -5.19
C PRO A 357 -25.60 9.35 -4.44
N PRO A 358 -26.87 8.92 -4.56
CA PRO A 358 -27.33 7.63 -4.02
C PRO A 358 -26.50 6.43 -4.50
N ASP A 359 -26.61 5.31 -3.77
CA ASP A 359 -25.99 4.02 -4.11
C ASP A 359 -26.22 3.61 -5.58
N GLY A 360 -25.17 3.11 -6.23
CA GLY A 360 -25.19 2.78 -7.67
C GLY A 360 -24.92 3.95 -8.62
N GLN A 361 -24.54 5.11 -8.09
CA GLN A 361 -23.99 6.23 -8.86
C GLN A 361 -22.64 6.65 -8.27
N SER A 362 -21.63 6.81 -9.10
CA SER A 362 -20.29 7.22 -8.67
C SER A 362 -20.30 8.52 -7.86
N GLY A 363 -19.57 8.52 -6.74
CA GLY A 363 -19.18 9.75 -6.07
C GLY A 363 -18.07 10.45 -6.86
N GLU A 364 -18.09 11.77 -6.88
CA GLU A 364 -17.12 12.57 -7.63
C GLU A 364 -16.32 13.45 -6.66
N MET A 365 -15.00 13.26 -6.62
CA MET A 365 -14.07 14.08 -5.87
C MET A 365 -13.39 15.07 -6.82
N ALA A 366 -13.45 16.36 -6.48
CA ALA A 366 -12.75 17.43 -7.17
C ALA A 366 -11.64 17.98 -6.25
N LEU A 367 -10.40 17.90 -6.71
CA LEU A 367 -9.23 18.41 -6.01
C LEU A 367 -8.59 19.51 -6.86
N LEU A 368 -8.59 20.74 -6.35
CA LEU A 368 -8.08 21.92 -7.07
C LEU A 368 -6.66 22.25 -6.62
N LEU A 369 -5.97 23.05 -7.44
CA LEU A 369 -4.71 23.67 -7.05
C LEU A 369 -4.97 24.85 -6.11
N TRP A 370 -3.97 25.16 -5.28
CA TRP A 370 -3.99 26.27 -4.34
C TRP A 370 -2.96 27.31 -4.72
N ASP A 371 -3.37 28.57 -4.87
CA ASP A 371 -2.54 29.66 -5.40
C ASP A 371 -1.95 30.58 -4.31
N GLN A 372 -2.01 30.13 -3.06
CA GLN A 372 -1.52 30.82 -1.86
C GLN A 372 0.02 30.88 -1.77
N THR A 373 0.73 30.11 -2.58
CA THR A 373 2.21 30.09 -2.64
C THR A 373 2.76 30.08 -4.07
N ILE A 374 4.07 30.28 -4.20
CA ILE A 374 4.80 30.10 -5.46
C ILE A 374 5.97 29.14 -5.22
N PRO A 375 6.02 27.96 -5.88
CA PRO A 375 4.99 27.39 -6.76
C PRO A 375 3.63 27.17 -6.07
N MET A 376 2.56 26.98 -6.85
CA MET A 376 1.24 26.61 -6.32
C MET A 376 1.31 25.27 -5.58
N ARG A 377 0.32 24.98 -4.74
CA ARG A 377 0.22 23.70 -3.99
C ARG A 377 -0.92 22.85 -4.52
N ASP A 378 -0.79 21.54 -4.36
CA ASP A 378 -1.73 20.55 -4.88
C ASP A 378 -2.45 19.86 -3.74
N SER A 379 -3.78 20.00 -3.67
CA SER A 379 -4.60 19.31 -2.67
C SER A 379 -4.54 17.79 -2.77
N GLY A 380 -4.17 17.22 -3.93
CA GLY A 380 -3.94 15.79 -4.07
C GLY A 380 -2.70 15.26 -3.34
N LEU A 381 -1.85 16.15 -2.84
CA LEU A 381 -0.69 15.85 -2.00
C LEU A 381 -0.84 16.32 -0.55
N GLU A 382 -2.07 16.68 -0.16
CA GLU A 382 -2.50 16.93 1.22
C GLU A 382 -3.47 15.81 1.62
N ASN A 383 -2.97 14.79 2.32
CA ASN A 383 -3.71 13.56 2.57
C ASN A 383 -4.93 13.78 3.47
N ASP A 384 -4.89 14.73 4.39
CA ASP A 384 -6.02 15.09 5.23
C ASP A 384 -7.19 15.66 4.43
N ILE A 385 -6.95 16.49 3.41
CA ILE A 385 -7.97 16.99 2.46
C ILE A 385 -8.54 15.84 1.64
N VAL A 386 -7.70 15.00 1.05
CA VAL A 386 -8.21 13.84 0.27
C VAL A 386 -9.03 12.90 1.16
N THR A 387 -8.63 12.74 2.43
CA THR A 387 -9.37 11.94 3.42
C THR A 387 -10.68 12.59 3.82
N HIS A 388 -10.67 13.91 4.06
CA HIS A 388 -11.85 14.71 4.34
C HIS A 388 -12.89 14.55 3.23
N GLU A 389 -12.49 14.80 1.98
CA GLU A 389 -13.40 14.71 0.84
C GLU A 389 -13.96 13.30 0.67
N ASN A 390 -13.12 12.27 0.78
CA ASN A 390 -13.61 10.89 0.65
C ASN A 390 -14.61 10.51 1.75
N THR A 391 -14.48 11.12 2.93
CA THR A 391 -15.37 10.87 4.08
C THR A 391 -16.75 11.48 3.90
N HIS A 392 -16.89 12.57 3.13
CA HIS A 392 -18.23 13.02 2.72
C HIS A 392 -19.00 11.94 1.96
N GLY A 393 -18.30 11.17 1.11
CA GLY A 393 -18.84 9.98 0.46
C GLY A 393 -19.38 8.95 1.45
N ILE A 394 -18.56 8.56 2.43
CA ILE A 394 -18.92 7.56 3.44
C ILE A 394 -20.13 8.03 4.26
N THR A 395 -20.07 9.26 4.78
CA THR A 395 -21.08 9.81 5.69
C THR A 395 -22.42 10.03 5.01
N ASN A 396 -22.45 10.55 3.78
CA ASN A 396 -23.68 10.73 3.01
C ASN A 396 -24.27 9.40 2.50
N ARG A 397 -23.45 8.40 2.19
CA ARG A 397 -23.92 7.07 1.82
C ARG A 397 -24.54 6.35 3.02
N MET A 398 -23.87 6.33 4.17
CA MET A 398 -24.37 5.58 5.33
C MET A 398 -25.57 6.27 6.00
N THR A 399 -25.54 7.60 6.13
CA THR A 399 -26.62 8.33 6.79
C THR A 399 -27.90 8.28 5.97
N GLY A 400 -28.96 7.73 6.57
CA GLY A 400 -30.23 7.55 5.87
C GLY A 400 -30.24 6.43 4.83
N GLY A 401 -29.21 5.57 4.79
CA GLY A 401 -29.25 4.29 4.08
C GLY A 401 -29.15 4.37 2.56
N GLY A 402 -28.04 4.90 2.05
CA GLY A 402 -27.69 4.90 0.63
C GLY A 402 -28.31 6.02 -0.20
N THR A 403 -28.96 7.00 0.45
CA THR A 403 -29.71 8.06 -0.26
C THR A 403 -28.86 9.24 -0.70
N GLY A 404 -27.72 9.49 -0.05
CA GLY A 404 -26.88 10.68 -0.29
C GLY A 404 -27.51 12.02 0.14
N ARG A 405 -28.68 12.02 0.77
CA ARG A 405 -29.49 13.25 1.00
C ARG A 405 -29.56 13.73 2.43
N CYS A 406 -28.96 13.01 3.37
CA CYS A 406 -29.31 13.12 4.79
C CYS A 406 -28.36 13.96 5.63
N LEU A 407 -27.44 14.70 5.00
CA LEU A 407 -26.52 15.67 5.62
C LEU A 407 -26.42 16.94 4.76
N GLN A 408 -27.57 17.47 4.34
CA GLN A 408 -27.63 18.48 3.26
C GLN A 408 -28.15 19.84 3.74
N ILE A 409 -28.75 19.89 4.94
CA ILE A 409 -29.12 21.17 5.56
C ILE A 409 -28.02 21.65 6.49
N VAL A 410 -27.95 22.95 6.75
CA VAL A 410 -26.83 23.62 7.44
C VAL A 410 -26.35 22.88 8.70
N GLU A 411 -27.23 22.54 9.65
CA GLU A 411 -26.80 21.89 10.89
C GLU A 411 -26.24 20.48 10.67
N SER A 412 -26.96 19.63 9.93
CA SER A 412 -26.51 18.28 9.60
C SER A 412 -25.33 18.25 8.62
N GLY A 413 -25.21 19.26 7.76
CA GLY A 413 -24.08 19.44 6.86
C GLY A 413 -22.84 19.78 7.66
N GLY A 414 -22.97 20.56 8.75
CA GLY A 414 -21.90 20.76 9.71
C GLY A 414 -21.45 19.48 10.42
N LEU A 415 -22.37 18.55 10.72
CA LEU A 415 -21.95 17.22 11.17
C LEU A 415 -21.16 16.46 10.10
N GLY A 416 -21.55 16.61 8.82
CA GLY A 416 -20.82 16.09 7.67
C GLY A 416 -19.37 16.60 7.61
N GLU A 417 -19.18 17.91 7.66
CA GLU A 417 -17.85 18.56 7.75
C GLU A 417 -17.04 18.02 8.93
N GLY A 418 -17.66 17.96 10.12
CA GLY A 418 -16.95 17.52 11.32
C GLY A 418 -16.57 16.03 11.30
N TRP A 419 -17.39 15.15 10.69
CA TRP A 419 -16.99 13.75 10.49
C TRP A 419 -15.83 13.62 9.51
N SER A 420 -15.83 14.41 8.44
CA SER A 420 -14.76 14.43 7.45
C SER A 420 -13.42 14.83 8.06
N ASP A 421 -13.39 15.92 8.81
CA ASP A 421 -12.21 16.36 9.58
C ASP A 421 -11.76 15.32 10.61
N THR A 422 -12.72 14.66 11.28
CA THR A 422 -12.43 13.63 12.28
C THR A 422 -11.78 12.38 11.69
N MET A 423 -12.19 11.98 10.48
CA MET A 423 -11.58 10.82 9.81
C MET A 423 -10.15 11.13 9.39
N ALA A 424 -9.88 12.36 8.91
CA ALA A 424 -8.53 12.85 8.64
C ALA A 424 -7.66 12.83 9.92
N ASP A 425 -8.15 13.43 11.02
CA ASP A 425 -7.49 13.40 12.33
C ASP A 425 -7.16 11.95 12.74
N TRP A 426 -8.16 11.06 12.73
CA TRP A 426 -7.94 9.66 13.11
C TRP A 426 -6.91 8.94 12.21
N MET A 427 -6.89 9.24 10.92
CA MET A 427 -5.95 8.64 9.97
C MET A 427 -4.50 9.05 10.21
N GLU A 428 -4.24 10.15 10.91
CA GLU A 428 -2.89 10.68 11.14
C GLU A 428 -2.37 10.49 12.56
N GLN A 429 -3.26 10.27 13.54
CA GLN A 429 -2.84 9.90 14.88
C GLN A 429 -1.95 8.63 14.87
N SER A 430 -0.79 8.69 15.53
CA SER A 430 0.25 7.65 15.43
C SER A 430 0.65 7.03 16.77
N GLY A 431 0.07 7.50 17.88
CA GLY A 431 0.48 7.07 19.21
C GLY A 431 -0.57 7.23 20.31
N PRO A 432 -0.24 6.77 21.54
CA PRO A 432 -1.16 6.78 22.68
C PRO A 432 -1.45 8.16 23.26
N THR A 433 -0.69 9.18 22.85
CA THR A 433 -1.01 10.57 23.14
C THR A 433 -1.63 11.15 21.88
N ILE A 434 -2.93 11.46 21.93
CA ILE A 434 -3.61 12.18 20.87
C ILE A 434 -3.09 13.61 20.87
N VAL A 435 -2.50 14.02 19.75
CA VAL A 435 -1.88 15.34 19.55
C VAL A 435 -2.87 16.28 18.87
N ASP A 436 -2.68 17.59 19.07
CA ASP A 436 -3.49 18.59 18.38
C ASP A 436 -3.38 18.40 16.87
N PHE A 437 -4.52 18.51 16.18
CA PHE A 437 -4.63 18.29 14.73
C PHE A 437 -4.96 19.60 14.00
N TYR A 438 -4.28 19.83 12.89
CA TYR A 438 -4.46 20.97 12.00
C TYR A 438 -4.84 20.44 10.62
N LEU A 439 -5.80 21.08 9.95
CA LEU A 439 -6.25 20.65 8.63
C LEU A 439 -5.69 21.58 7.55
N GLY A 440 -5.23 21.01 6.44
CA GLY A 440 -4.92 21.71 5.19
C GLY A 440 -3.82 22.76 5.32
N THR A 441 -2.90 22.57 6.27
CA THR A 441 -1.93 23.60 6.64
C THR A 441 -0.94 23.87 5.52
N TYR A 442 -0.53 22.83 4.79
CA TYR A 442 0.44 22.99 3.73
C TYR A 442 -0.22 23.68 2.55
N VAL A 443 -1.37 23.28 2.04
CA VAL A 443 -1.91 23.95 0.82
C VAL A 443 -2.16 25.46 0.99
N ASP A 444 -2.55 25.91 2.18
CA ASP A 444 -2.85 27.32 2.49
C ASP A 444 -1.66 28.11 3.07
N GLY A 445 -0.47 27.93 2.48
CA GLY A 445 0.68 28.78 2.82
C GLY A 445 1.26 28.59 4.24
N GLY A 446 0.93 27.51 4.93
CA GLY A 446 1.31 27.28 6.34
C GLY A 446 0.27 27.79 7.34
N VAL A 447 -0.91 28.18 6.87
CA VAL A 447 -2.06 28.56 7.70
C VAL A 447 -3.06 27.40 7.67
N PRO A 448 -3.57 26.92 8.82
CA PRO A 448 -4.62 25.91 8.83
C PRO A 448 -5.93 26.46 8.25
N VAL A 449 -6.67 25.65 7.51
CA VAL A 449 -7.94 26.08 6.89
C VAL A 449 -9.10 26.20 7.89
N ARG A 450 -8.95 25.62 9.09
CA ARG A 450 -9.89 25.76 10.21
C ARG A 450 -9.42 26.84 11.16
N SER A 451 -10.36 27.49 11.84
CA SER A 451 -10.04 28.64 12.70
C SER A 451 -9.17 28.29 13.91
N ARG A 452 -9.18 27.01 14.34
CA ARG A 452 -8.42 26.47 15.46
C ARG A 452 -8.06 25.01 15.20
N PRO A 453 -6.95 24.51 15.77
CA PRO A 453 -6.71 23.07 15.78
C PRO A 453 -7.74 22.33 16.63
N TYR A 454 -7.96 21.05 16.32
CA TYR A 454 -8.67 20.15 17.22
C TYR A 454 -7.77 19.81 18.40
N SER A 455 -8.28 20.04 19.61
CA SER A 455 -7.44 19.97 20.81
C SER A 455 -8.23 19.54 22.04
N THR A 456 -7.62 18.67 22.83
CA THR A 456 -8.11 18.35 24.19
C THR A 456 -7.93 19.51 25.18
N ASN A 457 -7.14 20.53 24.83
CA ASN A 457 -6.95 21.72 25.66
C ASN A 457 -8.02 22.78 25.36
N SER A 458 -8.91 23.01 26.31
CA SER A 458 -9.99 24.00 26.20
C SER A 458 -9.53 25.46 26.09
N THR A 459 -8.25 25.75 26.33
CA THR A 459 -7.66 27.08 26.11
C THR A 459 -7.27 27.27 24.64
N ILE A 460 -6.84 26.20 23.97
CA ILE A 460 -6.46 26.21 22.55
C ILE A 460 -7.74 26.20 21.70
N ASN A 461 -8.60 25.21 21.94
CA ASN A 461 -9.91 25.12 21.30
C ASN A 461 -11.02 25.18 22.37
N PRO A 462 -11.68 26.34 22.56
CA PRO A 462 -12.70 26.55 23.58
C PRO A 462 -14.12 26.16 23.11
N TYR A 463 -14.29 25.60 21.91
CA TYR A 463 -15.62 25.33 21.37
C TYR A 463 -16.42 24.38 22.26
N THR A 464 -17.69 24.74 22.44
CA THR A 464 -18.73 23.97 23.13
C THR A 464 -19.98 23.87 22.27
N TYR A 465 -21.00 23.16 22.74
CA TYR A 465 -22.28 23.02 22.04
C TYR A 465 -22.94 24.38 21.75
N SER A 466 -22.83 25.35 22.67
CA SER A 466 -23.36 26.69 22.46
C SER A 466 -22.62 27.50 21.38
N SER A 467 -21.38 27.13 21.05
CA SER A 467 -20.61 27.74 19.95
C SER A 467 -21.22 27.49 18.58
N LEU A 468 -22.16 26.54 18.43
CA LEU A 468 -22.91 26.36 17.19
C LEU A 468 -23.72 27.60 16.80
N LEU A 469 -24.08 28.45 17.77
CA LEU A 469 -24.78 29.72 17.52
C LEU A 469 -23.88 30.81 16.94
N ASP A 470 -22.55 30.60 16.97
CA ASP A 470 -21.57 31.58 16.49
C ASP A 470 -21.33 31.49 14.97
N SER A 471 -21.74 30.39 14.32
CA SER A 471 -21.65 30.20 12.86
C SER A 471 -23.02 29.90 12.24
N GLY A 472 -23.21 30.38 11.00
CA GLY A 472 -24.38 30.08 10.17
C GLY A 472 -24.06 29.21 8.95
N GLU A 473 -22.86 28.64 8.90
CA GLU A 473 -22.37 27.84 7.78
C GLU A 473 -21.75 26.51 8.25
N VAL A 474 -21.66 25.55 7.33
CA VAL A 474 -21.39 24.14 7.65
C VAL A 474 -19.99 23.91 8.24
N HIS A 475 -18.95 24.60 7.76
CA HIS A 475 -17.58 24.37 8.20
C HIS A 475 -17.36 24.80 9.65
N GLY A 476 -17.86 25.97 10.05
CA GLY A 476 -17.78 26.45 11.43
C GLY A 476 -18.59 25.60 12.40
N LEU A 477 -19.72 25.03 11.96
CA LEU A 477 -20.44 24.00 12.72
C LEU A 477 -19.62 22.70 12.81
N GLY A 478 -18.95 22.33 11.72
CA GLY A 478 -18.04 21.19 11.64
C GLY A 478 -16.86 21.28 12.59
N GLU A 479 -16.26 22.46 12.75
CA GLU A 479 -15.16 22.68 13.71
C GLU A 479 -15.57 22.34 15.15
N VAL A 480 -16.82 22.64 15.52
CA VAL A 480 -17.37 22.28 16.85
C VAL A 480 -17.51 20.77 16.97
N TRP A 481 -18.08 20.11 15.95
CA TRP A 481 -18.30 18.65 15.98
C TRP A 481 -16.99 17.87 15.96
N ALA A 482 -16.07 18.20 15.07
CA ALA A 482 -14.76 17.56 14.98
C ALA A 482 -13.96 17.72 16.28
N ASN A 483 -14.00 18.90 16.91
CA ASN A 483 -13.36 19.08 18.22
C ASN A 483 -14.00 18.20 19.31
N MET A 484 -15.33 18.02 19.31
CA MET A 484 -15.98 17.08 20.23
C MET A 484 -15.49 15.64 19.99
N LEU A 485 -15.42 15.21 18.74
CA LEU A 485 -14.98 13.86 18.37
C LEU A 485 -13.49 13.62 18.65
N HIS A 486 -12.63 14.62 18.46
CA HIS A 486 -11.23 14.58 18.88
C HIS A 486 -11.10 14.32 20.39
N ASN A 487 -11.94 14.96 21.21
CA ASN A 487 -11.98 14.73 22.65
C ASN A 487 -12.53 13.33 23.00
N VAL A 488 -13.46 12.80 22.21
CA VAL A 488 -13.95 11.40 22.36
C VAL A 488 -12.84 10.39 22.01
N LEU A 489 -12.10 10.61 20.91
CA LEU A 489 -10.96 9.78 20.51
C LEU A 489 -9.90 9.76 21.61
N ALA A 490 -9.50 10.93 22.12
CA ALA A 490 -8.55 11.05 23.22
C ALA A 490 -9.01 10.34 24.50
N ALA A 491 -10.30 10.46 24.85
CA ALA A 491 -10.86 9.81 26.03
C ALA A 491 -10.87 8.28 25.89
N LEU A 492 -11.25 7.73 24.73
CA LEU A 492 -11.22 6.30 24.47
C LEU A 492 -9.80 5.75 24.43
N VAL A 493 -8.86 6.46 23.79
CA VAL A 493 -7.44 6.06 23.77
C VAL A 493 -6.83 6.14 25.17
N GLY A 494 -7.20 7.14 25.98
CA GLY A 494 -6.80 7.20 27.38
C GLY A 494 -7.33 6.04 28.21
N ALA A 495 -8.53 5.54 27.91
CA ALA A 495 -9.15 4.41 28.62
C ALA A 495 -8.61 3.04 28.17
N HIS A 496 -8.33 2.86 26.88
CA HIS A 496 -8.09 1.54 26.28
C HIS A 496 -6.73 1.38 25.58
N GLY A 497 -5.91 2.44 25.57
CA GLY A 497 -4.66 2.48 24.81
C GLY A 497 -4.86 2.73 23.31
N PHE A 498 -3.77 2.68 22.56
CA PHE A 498 -3.74 2.95 21.11
C PHE A 498 -3.20 1.74 20.35
N SER A 499 -3.95 1.29 19.34
CA SER A 499 -3.51 0.25 18.42
C SER A 499 -2.77 0.86 17.23
N LYS A 500 -1.55 0.37 16.99
CA LYS A 500 -0.77 0.71 15.79
C LYS A 500 -1.27 0.05 14.51
N THR A 501 -2.13 -0.97 14.64
CA THR A 501 -2.66 -1.73 13.52
C THR A 501 -4.12 -1.41 13.25
N ALA A 502 -4.73 -0.43 13.92
CA ALA A 502 -6.15 -0.10 13.78
C ALA A 502 -6.60 0.13 12.33
N ARG A 503 -5.71 0.63 11.46
CA ARG A 503 -5.99 0.85 10.02
C ARG A 503 -6.12 -0.46 9.21
N THR A 504 -5.55 -1.57 9.69
CA THR A 504 -5.53 -2.86 8.97
C THR A 504 -6.15 -4.02 9.77
N ASP A 505 -6.36 -3.84 11.07
CA ASP A 505 -6.96 -4.82 11.97
C ASP A 505 -8.03 -4.15 12.85
N PRO A 506 -9.33 -4.33 12.52
CA PRO A 506 -10.43 -3.77 13.28
C PRO A 506 -10.81 -4.63 14.51
N SER A 507 -10.12 -5.74 14.78
CA SER A 507 -10.52 -6.68 15.85
C SER A 507 -10.02 -6.29 17.25
N GLY A 508 -9.16 -5.28 17.32
CA GLY A 508 -8.62 -4.75 18.56
C GLY A 508 -9.69 -4.16 19.48
N THR A 509 -9.31 -3.98 20.75
CA THR A 509 -10.16 -3.33 21.77
C THR A 509 -9.58 -1.99 22.22
N GLU A 510 -8.50 -1.54 21.59
CA GLU A 510 -7.85 -0.27 21.85
C GLU A 510 -8.74 0.91 21.44
N GLY A 511 -8.52 2.07 22.06
CA GLY A 511 -9.44 3.20 22.01
C GLY A 511 -9.67 3.76 20.61
N ASN A 512 -8.65 3.78 19.76
CA ASN A 512 -8.79 4.22 18.37
C ASN A 512 -9.51 3.18 17.49
N VAL A 513 -9.45 1.88 17.81
CA VAL A 513 -10.27 0.84 17.16
C VAL A 513 -11.73 0.97 17.61
N VAL A 514 -11.95 1.13 18.92
CA VAL A 514 -13.28 1.37 19.49
C VAL A 514 -13.90 2.62 18.84
N PHE A 515 -13.15 3.72 18.79
CA PHE A 515 -13.61 4.98 18.20
C PHE A 515 -14.09 4.81 16.76
N LEU A 516 -13.30 4.19 15.88
CA LEU A 516 -13.67 4.09 14.47
C LEU A 516 -14.88 3.15 14.24
N HIS A 517 -15.03 2.10 15.07
CA HIS A 517 -16.27 1.30 15.07
C HIS A 517 -17.49 2.15 15.45
N LEU A 518 -17.38 2.97 16.49
CA LEU A 518 -18.48 3.83 16.93
C LEU A 518 -18.79 4.93 15.90
N PHE A 519 -17.76 5.48 15.25
CA PHE A 519 -17.90 6.44 14.16
C PHE A 519 -18.75 5.84 13.03
N ILE A 520 -18.35 4.67 12.49
CA ILE A 520 -19.05 4.04 11.36
C ILE A 520 -20.45 3.56 11.74
N ASP A 521 -20.61 2.94 12.92
CA ASP A 521 -21.90 2.44 13.39
C ASP A 521 -22.91 3.57 13.62
N ALA A 522 -22.47 4.72 14.14
CA ALA A 522 -23.36 5.86 14.40
C ALA A 522 -24.00 6.39 13.12
N LEU A 523 -23.27 6.39 12.00
CA LEU A 523 -23.79 6.82 10.70
C LEU A 523 -24.98 5.97 10.24
N ALA A 524 -24.96 4.68 10.52
CA ALA A 524 -26.06 3.77 10.21
C ALA A 524 -27.25 3.88 11.18
N LEU A 525 -27.04 4.44 12.38
CA LEU A 525 -28.06 4.54 13.44
C LEU A 525 -28.81 5.86 13.44
N GLN A 526 -28.12 6.96 13.14
CA GLN A 526 -28.70 8.30 13.24
C GLN A 526 -29.81 8.54 12.20
N PRO A 527 -30.78 9.41 12.51
CA PRO A 527 -31.84 9.74 11.57
C PRO A 527 -31.31 10.54 10.37
N CYS A 528 -32.18 10.73 9.36
CA CYS A 528 -31.89 11.64 8.26
C CYS A 528 -31.94 13.10 8.73
N GLN A 529 -30.97 13.92 8.33
CA GLN A 529 -30.75 15.29 8.82
C GLN A 529 -30.67 15.35 10.35
N PRO A 530 -29.72 14.63 10.98
CA PRO A 530 -29.59 14.63 12.42
C PRO A 530 -29.14 15.99 12.94
N ASP A 531 -29.56 16.32 14.16
CA ASP A 531 -28.93 17.37 14.96
C ASP A 531 -27.75 16.80 15.78
N PHE A 532 -26.99 17.68 16.46
CA PHE A 532 -25.82 17.29 17.25
C PHE A 532 -26.16 16.37 18.44
N LEU A 533 -27.33 16.53 19.06
CA LEU A 533 -27.78 15.68 20.17
C LEU A 533 -28.09 14.26 19.66
N GLN A 534 -28.75 14.16 18.51
CA GLN A 534 -29.06 12.89 17.85
C GLN A 534 -27.80 12.17 17.38
N ALA A 535 -26.83 12.87 16.81
CA ALA A 535 -25.54 12.30 16.41
C ALA A 535 -24.75 11.78 17.62
N ARG A 536 -24.69 12.54 18.71
CA ARG A 536 -24.12 12.08 20.00
C ARG A 536 -24.80 10.81 20.50
N ASP A 537 -26.13 10.81 20.54
CA ASP A 537 -26.90 9.68 21.05
C ASP A 537 -26.73 8.44 20.16
N ALA A 538 -26.54 8.61 18.84
CA ALA A 538 -26.21 7.54 17.91
C ALA A 538 -24.85 6.90 18.22
N ILE A 539 -23.81 7.69 18.54
CA ILE A 539 -22.49 7.18 18.97
C ILE A 539 -22.60 6.39 20.28
N ILE A 540 -23.37 6.89 21.26
CA ILE A 540 -23.58 6.18 22.53
C ILE A 540 -24.40 4.90 22.31
N GLN A 541 -25.37 4.92 21.40
CA GLN A 541 -26.15 3.74 21.04
C GLN A 541 -25.30 2.71 20.26
N ALA A 542 -24.36 3.15 19.42
CA ALA A 542 -23.38 2.27 18.78
C ALA A 542 -22.57 1.50 19.84
N ASP A 543 -22.13 2.18 20.90
CA ASP A 543 -21.43 1.53 22.02
C ASP A 543 -22.32 0.52 22.76
N GLN A 544 -23.59 0.87 22.95
CA GLN A 544 -24.56 -0.05 23.54
C GLN A 544 -24.77 -1.30 22.69
N ASN A 545 -24.78 -1.16 21.36
CA ASN A 545 -25.00 -2.27 20.43
C ASN A 545 -23.77 -3.17 20.33
N ARG A 546 -22.58 -2.57 20.18
CA ARG A 546 -21.34 -3.30 19.88
C ARG A 546 -20.62 -3.80 21.13
N TYR A 547 -20.55 -2.96 22.16
CA TYR A 547 -19.77 -3.20 23.37
C TYR A 547 -20.63 -3.32 24.63
N ALA A 548 -21.94 -3.52 24.47
CA ALA A 548 -22.90 -3.60 25.57
C ALA A 548 -22.89 -2.38 26.51
N GLY A 549 -22.44 -1.21 26.03
CA GLY A 549 -22.39 0.04 26.79
C GLY A 549 -21.14 0.17 27.67
N ALA A 550 -20.09 -0.62 27.43
CA ALA A 550 -18.87 -0.63 28.23
C ALA A 550 -18.17 0.74 28.28
N ASN A 551 -18.36 1.60 27.28
CA ASN A 551 -17.72 2.90 27.16
C ASN A 551 -18.64 4.08 27.49
N LYS A 552 -19.89 3.81 27.90
CA LYS A 552 -20.91 4.83 28.17
C LYS A 552 -20.39 6.01 28.99
N CYS A 553 -19.71 5.77 30.11
CA CYS A 553 -19.24 6.82 31.01
C CYS A 553 -18.14 7.68 30.37
N VAL A 554 -17.23 7.03 29.61
CA VAL A 554 -16.16 7.71 28.86
C VAL A 554 -16.77 8.63 27.79
N LEU A 555 -17.72 8.12 27.01
CA LEU A 555 -18.40 8.87 25.95
C LEU A 555 -19.17 10.06 26.50
N TRP A 556 -20.02 9.84 27.52
CA TRP A 556 -20.78 10.93 28.15
C TRP A 556 -19.86 12.00 28.75
N THR A 557 -18.76 11.60 29.38
CA THR A 557 -17.80 12.54 29.97
C THR A 557 -17.11 13.37 28.89
N ALA A 558 -16.71 12.76 27.78
CA ALA A 558 -16.08 13.45 26.66
C ALA A 558 -17.03 14.49 26.02
N PHE A 559 -18.27 14.11 25.71
CA PHE A 559 -19.27 15.06 25.17
C PHE A 559 -19.63 16.16 26.18
N ALA A 560 -19.86 15.79 27.44
CA ALA A 560 -20.15 16.76 28.50
C ALA A 560 -18.99 17.76 28.69
N SER A 561 -17.73 17.36 28.49
CA SER A 561 -16.58 18.28 28.58
C SER A 561 -16.63 19.43 27.57
N ARG A 562 -17.43 19.28 26.51
CA ARG A 562 -17.67 20.28 25.46
C ARG A 562 -19.12 20.76 25.43
N GLY A 563 -19.83 20.70 26.54
CA GLY A 563 -21.17 21.26 26.67
C GLY A 563 -22.29 20.42 26.05
N LEU A 564 -21.99 19.26 25.44
CA LEU A 564 -23.00 18.36 24.87
C LEU A 564 -23.42 17.24 25.85
N GLY A 565 -23.53 17.58 27.13
CA GLY A 565 -23.86 16.68 28.23
C GLY A 565 -25.32 16.21 28.27
N PHE A 566 -25.66 15.44 29.31
CA PHE A 566 -26.92 14.71 29.42
C PHE A 566 -28.18 15.59 29.37
N LYS A 567 -28.08 16.84 29.82
CA LYS A 567 -29.20 17.79 29.83
C LYS A 567 -29.05 18.93 28.82
N ALA A 568 -28.10 18.81 27.89
CA ALA A 568 -27.94 19.79 26.82
C ALA A 568 -29.22 19.85 26.00
N PHE A 569 -29.71 21.05 25.72
CA PHE A 569 -30.92 21.28 24.96
C PHE A 569 -30.84 22.65 24.28
N ASP A 570 -31.38 22.78 23.07
CA ASP A 570 -31.53 24.07 22.37
C ASP A 570 -30.26 24.94 22.42
N TYR A 571 -29.12 24.32 22.05
CA TYR A 571 -27.79 24.96 22.03
C TYR A 571 -27.32 25.52 23.39
N THR A 572 -27.92 25.07 24.49
CA THR A 572 -27.48 25.37 25.85
C THR A 572 -26.51 24.31 26.33
N ASP A 573 -25.31 24.75 26.72
CA ASP A 573 -24.28 23.87 27.26
C ASP A 573 -24.75 23.17 28.55
N ASP A 574 -24.53 21.86 28.60
CA ASP A 574 -24.61 21.06 29.82
C ASP A 574 -23.33 20.25 29.98
N PHE A 575 -22.79 20.28 31.20
CA PHE A 575 -21.56 19.57 31.56
C PHE A 575 -21.84 18.37 32.47
N THR A 576 -23.11 17.95 32.57
CA THR A 576 -23.49 16.81 33.43
C THR A 576 -23.49 15.51 32.66
N VAL A 577 -23.26 14.41 33.37
CA VAL A 577 -23.32 13.04 32.86
C VAL A 577 -24.50 12.28 33.48
N PRO A 578 -25.02 11.22 32.83
CA PRO A 578 -26.10 10.42 33.40
C PRO A 578 -25.69 9.78 34.74
N SER A 579 -26.67 9.55 35.62
CA SER A 579 -26.44 8.83 36.87
C SER A 579 -25.84 7.45 36.64
N GLY A 580 -24.80 7.10 37.40
CA GLY A 580 -24.09 5.82 37.26
C GLY A 580 -22.90 5.86 36.28
N CYS A 581 -22.57 7.05 35.76
CA CYS A 581 -21.30 7.32 35.10
C CYS A 581 -20.22 7.80 36.07
#